data_AF-A0A2V7U9K7-F1
#
_entry.id   AF-A0A2V7U9K7-F1
#
_cell.length_a   1.000
_cell.length_b   1.000
_cell.length_c   1.000
_cell.angle_alpha   90.00
_cell.angle_beta   90.00
_cell.angle_gamma   90.00
#
_symmetry.space_group_name_H-M   'P 1'
#
loop_
_entity.id
_entity.type
_entity.pdbx_description
1 polymer ?
#
loop_
_entity_poly.entity_id
_entity_poly.type
_entity_poly.pdbx_seq_one_letter_code
_entity_poly.pdbx_strand_id
1 'polypeptide(L)'
;MEGRKKDAPSAAASRPKEYVEAVEAVSREIQDPVAKLRFLRTSLRDYPRVSRVEDVPSGPARRVLYRWASFEHLRTLAAKDPVAYTPAVEQKSLVTRAAAALTMLLAAGRLLMGLAALVVVFAVGSAAYRHARPSAAPVLASVPGGASRAAVTVPSRAGLAPASVWLVEMGAGYEVYSNGLRIENAYEVAGEPRRFRAVNRTTGQRGDTQTRPVGILFHTSESDVWPLEASYNETLRDSTQRLLRYVQRNRLYNYMVDRFGRVYRVVEEETKANHAGHSVWTRGDDVYLSLNAAFLGVSFETRWEGGHALPITQAQFLAGRSLSDYLRSRWDIAADMCVVHGLTSVNPKKHLIGHHVDWARGFPFEAFGLPDQYSRPAPAVALFGFGYDDDFLKVMGEPWAGVREAERALAEEAAKAGRSVEDLRRERQQLYDRWLTEQSLADEATASGPAEPALPGPAGG
;
A
#
# COMPACT_ATOMS: atom_id res chain seq x y z
N MET A 1 36.77 -21.74 -39.84
CA MET A 1 36.40 -20.31 -39.75
C MET A 1 34.96 -20.18 -40.17
N GLU A 2 34.09 -19.98 -39.20
CA GLU A 2 32.67 -19.65 -39.34
C GLU A 2 32.50 -18.28 -40.03
N GLY A 3 31.38 -18.09 -40.74
CA GLY A 3 31.08 -16.82 -41.38
C GLY A 3 29.63 -16.68 -41.85
N ARG A 4 28.75 -16.31 -40.91
CA ARG A 4 27.52 -15.47 -41.05
C ARG A 4 26.67 -15.60 -42.34
N LYS A 5 25.47 -16.19 -42.21
CA LYS A 5 24.29 -15.76 -42.99
C LYS A 5 23.66 -14.52 -42.32
N LYS A 6 23.53 -13.44 -43.08
CA LYS A 6 22.72 -12.25 -42.77
C LYS A 6 21.31 -12.49 -43.33
N ASP A 7 20.30 -12.43 -42.47
CA ASP A 7 18.90 -12.37 -42.89
C ASP A 7 18.51 -10.95 -43.33
N ALA A 8 17.76 -10.88 -44.42
CA ALA A 8 17.17 -9.66 -44.99
C ALA A 8 15.81 -9.33 -44.33
N PRO A 9 15.35 -8.06 -44.34
CA PRO A 9 14.16 -7.62 -43.63
C PRO A 9 12.85 -8.01 -44.35
N SER A 10 11.85 -8.44 -43.56
CA SER A 10 10.49 -8.77 -43.98
C SER A 10 9.69 -7.52 -44.41
N ALA A 11 8.93 -7.65 -45.51
CA ALA A 11 8.14 -6.60 -46.15
C ALA A 11 6.86 -6.23 -45.35
N ALA A 12 6.58 -4.93 -45.24
CA ALA A 12 5.36 -4.42 -44.61
C ALA A 12 4.12 -4.59 -45.52
N ALA A 13 3.08 -5.23 -45.02
CA ALA A 13 1.80 -5.43 -45.72
C ALA A 13 1.11 -4.09 -46.09
N SER A 14 0.63 -3.96 -47.32
CA SER A 14 -0.12 -2.79 -47.80
C SER A 14 -1.53 -2.74 -47.19
N ARG A 15 -1.96 -1.56 -46.73
CA ARG A 15 -3.21 -1.36 -45.99
C ARG A 15 -4.43 -1.15 -46.93
N PRO A 16 -5.63 -1.70 -46.64
CA PRO A 16 -6.85 -1.53 -47.42
C PRO A 16 -7.34 -0.08 -47.46
N LYS A 17 -7.69 0.37 -48.66
CA LYS A 17 -8.21 1.71 -48.94
C LYS A 17 -9.47 2.05 -48.11
N GLU A 18 -10.33 1.06 -47.86
CA GLU A 18 -11.58 1.20 -47.09
C GLU A 18 -11.34 1.63 -45.62
N TYR A 19 -10.22 1.20 -45.02
CA TYR A 19 -9.87 1.56 -43.64
C TYR A 19 -9.41 3.02 -43.57
N VAL A 20 -8.58 3.44 -44.52
CA VAL A 20 -8.07 4.82 -44.60
C VAL A 20 -9.22 5.79 -44.80
N GLU A 21 -10.16 5.49 -45.70
CA GLU A 21 -11.35 6.31 -45.95
C GLU A 21 -12.24 6.45 -44.68
N ALA A 22 -12.40 5.38 -43.89
CA ALA A 22 -13.18 5.42 -42.65
C ALA A 22 -12.49 6.25 -41.54
N VAL A 23 -11.17 6.10 -41.38
CA VAL A 23 -10.39 6.89 -40.42
C VAL A 23 -10.39 8.37 -40.81
N GLU A 24 -10.26 8.67 -42.11
CA GLU A 24 -10.34 10.04 -42.61
C GLU A 24 -11.71 10.66 -42.35
N ALA A 25 -12.80 9.93 -42.62
CA ALA A 25 -14.16 10.41 -42.37
C ALA A 25 -14.37 10.82 -40.91
N VAL A 26 -13.92 9.98 -39.96
CA VAL A 26 -14.00 10.29 -38.52
C VAL A 26 -13.08 11.44 -38.13
N SER A 27 -11.88 11.53 -38.73
CA SER A 27 -10.94 12.62 -38.43
C SER A 27 -11.43 14.00 -38.87
N ARG A 28 -12.35 14.08 -39.84
CA ARG A 28 -12.97 15.35 -40.28
C ARG A 28 -13.92 15.93 -39.23
N GLU A 29 -14.46 15.08 -38.34
CA GLU A 29 -15.34 15.49 -37.25
C GLU A 29 -14.56 16.05 -36.04
N ILE A 30 -13.23 15.86 -35.99
CA ILE A 30 -12.36 16.35 -34.91
C ILE A 30 -11.83 17.76 -35.26
N GLN A 31 -12.25 18.76 -34.48
CA GLN A 31 -11.87 20.17 -34.69
C GLN A 31 -10.48 20.52 -34.14
N ASP A 32 -10.07 19.92 -33.02
CA ASP A 32 -8.75 20.18 -32.43
C ASP A 32 -7.62 19.50 -33.25
N PRO A 33 -6.67 20.27 -33.81
CA PRO A 33 -5.59 19.72 -34.63
C PRO A 33 -4.66 18.75 -33.86
N VAL A 34 -4.47 18.94 -32.55
CA VAL A 34 -3.60 18.07 -31.75
C VAL A 34 -4.29 16.74 -31.43
N ALA A 35 -5.56 16.77 -31.02
CA ALA A 35 -6.38 15.57 -30.86
C ALA A 35 -6.52 14.80 -32.17
N LYS A 36 -6.71 15.49 -33.30
CA LYS A 36 -6.78 14.87 -34.63
C LYS A 36 -5.49 14.14 -35.00
N LEU A 37 -4.33 14.76 -34.75
CA LEU A 37 -3.02 14.12 -34.98
C LEU A 37 -2.79 12.91 -34.06
N ARG A 38 -3.18 13.00 -32.78
CA ARG A 38 -3.09 11.89 -31.82
C ARG A 38 -4.00 10.73 -32.24
N PHE A 39 -5.21 11.02 -32.70
CA PHE A 39 -6.15 10.04 -33.24
C PHE A 39 -5.60 9.34 -34.47
N LEU A 40 -5.15 10.08 -35.49
CA LEU A 40 -4.58 9.50 -36.72
C LEU A 40 -3.36 8.62 -36.42
N ARG A 41 -2.44 9.08 -35.55
CA ARG A 41 -1.24 8.33 -35.19
C ARG A 41 -1.55 7.03 -34.44
N THR A 42 -2.57 7.06 -33.59
CA THR A 42 -2.99 5.88 -32.80
C THR A 42 -3.74 4.88 -33.68
N SER A 43 -4.70 5.34 -34.49
CA SER A 43 -5.43 4.50 -35.45
C SER A 43 -4.49 3.81 -36.44
N LEU A 44 -3.51 4.53 -36.98
CA LEU A 44 -2.52 3.95 -37.89
C LEU A 44 -1.54 2.97 -37.23
N ARG A 45 -1.25 3.13 -35.93
CA ARG A 45 -0.40 2.21 -35.16
C ARG A 45 -1.13 0.91 -34.83
N ASP A 46 -2.42 1.01 -34.53
CA ASP A 46 -3.23 -0.11 -34.04
C ASP A 46 -3.92 -0.88 -35.18
N TYR A 47 -3.78 -0.44 -36.43
CA TYR A 47 -4.26 -1.13 -37.64
C TYR A 47 -3.96 -2.66 -37.67
N PRO A 48 -2.78 -3.17 -37.29
CA PRO A 48 -2.50 -4.61 -37.27
C PRO A 48 -3.37 -5.42 -36.29
N ARG A 49 -4.07 -4.77 -35.35
CA ARG A 49 -5.00 -5.42 -34.42
C ARG A 49 -6.44 -5.45 -34.95
N VAL A 50 -6.77 -4.58 -35.90
CA VAL A 50 -8.10 -4.47 -36.51
C VAL A 50 -8.19 -5.20 -37.85
N SER A 51 -7.07 -5.75 -38.35
CA SER A 51 -7.02 -6.56 -39.59
C SER A 51 -7.85 -7.84 -39.54
N ARG A 52 -8.30 -8.30 -38.36
CA ARG A 52 -9.28 -9.41 -38.23
C ARG A 52 -10.69 -9.06 -38.75
N VAL A 53 -10.94 -7.79 -39.11
CA VAL A 53 -12.18 -7.36 -39.75
C VAL A 53 -12.19 -7.66 -41.26
N GLU A 54 -11.04 -8.04 -41.84
CA GLU A 54 -10.91 -8.44 -43.25
C GLU A 54 -11.65 -9.75 -43.57
N ASP A 55 -11.91 -10.58 -42.56
CA ASP A 55 -12.68 -11.83 -42.65
C ASP A 55 -14.19 -11.61 -42.87
N VAL A 56 -14.66 -10.35 -42.85
CA VAL A 56 -16.05 -9.99 -43.14
C VAL A 56 -16.24 -9.75 -44.65
N PRO A 57 -17.04 -10.57 -45.35
CA PRO A 57 -17.09 -10.56 -46.81
C PRO A 57 -17.83 -9.36 -47.43
N SER A 58 -18.64 -8.63 -46.65
CA SER A 58 -19.40 -7.48 -47.18
C SER A 58 -18.72 -6.14 -46.86
N GLY A 59 -18.32 -5.43 -47.92
CA GLY A 59 -17.69 -4.10 -47.82
C GLY A 59 -18.50 -3.05 -47.05
N PRO A 60 -19.85 -2.99 -47.15
CA PRO A 60 -20.66 -2.10 -46.33
C PRO A 60 -20.59 -2.43 -44.83
N ALA A 61 -20.59 -3.72 -44.44
CA ALA A 61 -20.49 -4.11 -43.04
C ALA A 61 -19.10 -3.85 -42.47
N ARG A 62 -18.04 -4.07 -43.26
CA ARG A 62 -16.67 -3.67 -42.88
C ARG A 62 -16.57 -2.18 -42.61
N ARG A 63 -17.16 -1.33 -43.45
CA ARG A 63 -17.19 0.12 -43.22
C ARG A 63 -17.89 0.50 -41.92
N VAL A 64 -19.01 -0.14 -41.59
CA VAL A 64 -19.72 0.08 -40.33
C VAL A 64 -18.87 -0.36 -39.13
N LEU A 65 -18.20 -1.51 -39.22
CA LEU A 65 -17.31 -2.02 -38.17
C LEU A 65 -16.08 -1.13 -37.97
N TYR A 66 -15.46 -0.64 -39.05
CA TYR A 66 -14.34 0.30 -38.96
C TYR A 66 -14.78 1.64 -38.37
N ARG A 67 -15.97 2.14 -38.75
CA ARG A 67 -16.51 3.37 -38.18
C ARG A 67 -16.84 3.20 -36.69
N TRP A 68 -17.43 2.07 -36.30
CA TRP A 68 -17.72 1.74 -34.90
C TRP A 68 -16.45 1.60 -34.06
N ALA A 69 -15.45 0.86 -34.54
CA ALA A 69 -14.16 0.71 -33.86
C ALA A 69 -13.43 2.07 -33.70
N SER A 70 -13.60 2.97 -34.68
CA SER A 70 -13.06 4.34 -34.62
C SER A 70 -13.79 5.20 -33.58
N PHE A 71 -15.12 5.06 -33.45
CA PHE A 71 -15.89 5.75 -32.41
C PHE A 71 -15.60 5.24 -31.00
N GLU A 72 -15.34 3.94 -30.84
CA GLU A 72 -14.92 3.40 -29.55
C GLU A 72 -13.53 3.93 -29.14
N HIS A 73 -12.67 4.18 -30.13
CA HIS A 73 -11.41 4.88 -29.92
C HIS A 73 -11.60 6.35 -29.52
N LEU A 74 -12.57 7.06 -30.12
CA LEU A 74 -12.91 8.41 -29.70
C LEU A 74 -13.46 8.44 -28.27
N ARG A 75 -14.28 7.46 -27.87
CA ARG A 75 -14.77 7.33 -26.49
C ARG A 75 -13.67 7.07 -25.49
N THR A 76 -12.72 6.21 -25.82
CA THR A 76 -11.57 5.92 -24.94
C THR A 76 -10.60 7.10 -24.84
N LEU A 77 -10.52 7.96 -25.87
CA LEU A 77 -9.79 9.22 -25.80
C LEU A 77 -10.56 10.30 -25.01
N ALA A 78 -11.87 10.44 -25.22
CA ALA A 78 -12.71 11.37 -24.45
C ALA A 78 -12.81 11.00 -22.96
N ALA A 79 -12.74 9.71 -22.62
CA ALA A 79 -12.67 9.23 -21.25
C ALA A 79 -11.30 9.46 -20.57
N LYS A 80 -10.25 9.74 -21.36
CA LYS A 80 -8.90 10.04 -20.86
C LYS A 80 -8.59 11.53 -20.75
N ASP A 81 -9.31 12.40 -21.47
CA ASP A 81 -9.21 13.86 -21.38
C ASP A 81 -10.63 14.49 -21.50
N PRO A 82 -11.31 14.85 -20.39
CA PRO A 82 -12.72 15.25 -20.41
C PRO A 82 -12.98 16.69 -20.90
N VAL A 83 -11.96 17.48 -21.21
CA VAL A 83 -12.11 18.92 -21.55
C VAL A 83 -12.57 19.16 -23.00
N ALA A 84 -12.76 18.13 -23.83
CA ALA A 84 -12.97 18.30 -25.27
C ALA A 84 -14.26 17.71 -25.88
N TYR A 85 -15.26 17.26 -25.11
CA TYR A 85 -16.46 16.67 -25.74
C TYR A 85 -17.75 16.71 -24.91
N THR A 86 -18.82 17.27 -25.48
CA THR A 86 -20.21 17.16 -24.98
C THR A 86 -21.14 16.69 -26.11
N PRO A 87 -21.83 15.55 -25.97
CA PRO A 87 -23.02 15.28 -26.77
C PRO A 87 -24.29 15.50 -25.95
N ALA A 88 -25.24 16.24 -26.53
CA ALA A 88 -26.61 16.30 -26.06
C ALA A 88 -27.38 15.02 -26.44
N VAL A 89 -28.32 14.58 -25.59
CA VAL A 89 -29.67 14.09 -25.93
C VAL A 89 -30.34 13.48 -24.70
N GLU A 90 -31.62 13.86 -24.53
CA GLU A 90 -32.55 13.57 -23.43
C GLU A 90 -33.09 12.12 -23.35
N GLN A 91 -33.66 11.84 -22.18
CA GLN A 91 -34.34 10.63 -21.70
C GLN A 91 -35.54 10.16 -22.56
N LYS A 92 -35.83 8.85 -22.49
CA LYS A 92 -37.17 8.34 -22.15
C LYS A 92 -37.15 6.90 -21.61
N SER A 93 -37.95 6.70 -20.55
CA SER A 93 -38.07 5.52 -19.69
C SER A 93 -39.07 4.48 -20.21
N LEU A 94 -38.76 3.19 -20.02
CA LEU A 94 -39.64 2.07 -19.61
C LEU A 94 -39.18 0.69 -20.13
N VAL A 95 -38.19 0.61 -21.02
CA VAL A 95 -37.61 -0.66 -21.54
C VAL A 95 -36.48 -1.23 -20.65
N THR A 96 -36.09 -0.51 -19.60
CA THR A 96 -34.85 -0.73 -18.83
C THR A 96 -34.85 -1.91 -17.85
N ARG A 97 -35.99 -2.54 -17.53
CA ARG A 97 -35.99 -3.62 -16.52
C ARG A 97 -35.69 -5.00 -17.09
N ALA A 98 -36.15 -5.33 -18.30
CA ALA A 98 -35.83 -6.60 -18.96
C ALA A 98 -34.39 -6.61 -19.52
N ALA A 99 -33.94 -5.46 -20.05
CA ALA A 99 -32.58 -5.30 -20.53
C ALA A 99 -31.53 -5.36 -19.41
N ALA A 100 -31.84 -4.85 -18.21
CA ALA A 100 -30.96 -4.89 -17.03
C ALA A 100 -30.72 -6.33 -16.52
N ALA A 101 -31.73 -7.20 -16.54
CA ALA A 101 -31.57 -8.59 -16.13
C ALA A 101 -30.69 -9.39 -17.11
N LEU A 102 -30.84 -9.15 -18.42
CA LEU A 102 -30.00 -9.79 -19.44
C LEU A 102 -28.56 -9.24 -19.43
N THR A 103 -28.39 -7.94 -19.16
CA THR A 103 -27.04 -7.36 -18.98
C THR A 103 -26.38 -7.82 -17.68
N MET A 104 -27.11 -8.05 -16.60
CA MET A 104 -26.56 -8.64 -15.38
C MET A 104 -26.11 -10.10 -15.59
N LEU A 105 -26.89 -10.93 -16.29
CA LEU A 105 -26.52 -12.31 -16.62
C LEU A 105 -25.29 -12.37 -17.54
N LEU A 106 -25.21 -11.50 -18.54
CA LEU A 106 -24.04 -11.37 -19.39
C LEU A 106 -22.83 -10.76 -18.67
N ALA A 107 -23.05 -9.87 -17.69
CA ALA A 107 -22.00 -9.32 -16.85
C ALA A 107 -21.44 -10.37 -15.89
N ALA A 108 -22.28 -11.25 -15.32
CA ALA A 108 -21.84 -12.37 -14.48
C ALA A 108 -21.02 -13.40 -15.29
N GLY A 109 -21.46 -13.71 -16.52
CA GLY A 109 -20.69 -14.55 -17.45
C GLY A 109 -19.36 -13.91 -17.87
N ARG A 110 -19.33 -12.59 -18.08
CA ARG A 110 -18.11 -11.82 -18.36
C ARG A 110 -17.19 -11.69 -17.15
N LEU A 111 -17.73 -11.68 -15.92
CA LEU A 111 -16.93 -11.65 -14.70
C LEU A 111 -16.24 -12.99 -14.47
N LEU A 112 -16.94 -14.11 -14.70
CA LEU A 112 -16.39 -15.46 -14.60
C LEU A 112 -15.34 -15.74 -15.69
N MET A 113 -15.62 -15.37 -16.94
CA MET A 113 -14.65 -15.46 -18.04
C MET A 113 -13.48 -14.49 -17.85
N GLY A 114 -13.74 -13.31 -17.28
CA GLY A 114 -12.73 -12.32 -16.93
C GLY A 114 -11.82 -12.82 -15.81
N LEU A 115 -12.35 -13.49 -14.78
CA LEU A 115 -11.56 -14.09 -13.70
C LEU A 115 -10.72 -15.26 -14.21
N ALA A 116 -11.30 -16.13 -15.05
CA ALA A 116 -10.57 -17.24 -15.66
C ALA A 116 -9.46 -16.75 -16.61
N ALA A 117 -9.74 -15.72 -17.41
CA ALA A 117 -8.73 -15.07 -18.25
C ALA A 117 -7.68 -14.35 -17.40
N LEU A 118 -8.04 -13.74 -16.27
CA LEU A 118 -7.10 -13.12 -15.34
C LEU A 118 -6.17 -14.16 -14.72
N VAL A 119 -6.69 -15.32 -14.29
CA VAL A 119 -5.88 -16.43 -13.75
C VAL A 119 -4.93 -16.99 -14.81
N VAL A 120 -5.39 -17.15 -16.06
CA VAL A 120 -4.54 -17.60 -17.18
C VAL A 120 -3.51 -16.53 -17.56
N VAL A 121 -3.88 -15.24 -17.58
CA VAL A 121 -2.94 -14.13 -17.83
C VAL A 121 -1.95 -13.96 -16.68
N PHE A 122 -2.34 -14.23 -15.44
CA PHE A 122 -1.41 -14.22 -14.30
C PHE A 122 -0.48 -15.43 -14.33
N ALA A 123 -0.97 -16.62 -14.67
CA ALA A 123 -0.17 -17.84 -14.77
C ALA A 123 0.81 -17.80 -15.96
N VAL A 124 0.33 -17.39 -17.14
CA VAL A 124 1.15 -17.24 -18.35
C VAL A 124 2.04 -16.00 -18.25
N GLY A 125 1.54 -14.90 -17.68
CA GLY A 125 2.32 -13.69 -17.43
C GLY A 125 3.42 -13.89 -16.40
N SER A 126 3.18 -14.66 -15.33
CA SER A 126 4.23 -15.01 -14.35
C SER A 126 5.24 -16.01 -14.90
N ALA A 127 4.82 -16.99 -15.71
CA ALA A 127 5.72 -17.90 -16.40
C ALA A 127 6.56 -17.19 -17.48
N ALA A 128 5.94 -16.34 -18.29
CA ALA A 128 6.60 -15.54 -19.33
C ALA A 128 7.49 -14.46 -18.71
N TYR A 129 7.13 -13.85 -17.58
CA TYR A 129 7.99 -12.91 -16.84
C TYR A 129 9.20 -13.61 -16.23
N ARG A 130 9.06 -14.87 -15.76
CA ARG A 130 10.21 -15.69 -15.33
C ARG A 130 11.12 -16.08 -16.49
N HIS A 131 10.58 -16.32 -17.69
CA HIS A 131 11.37 -16.68 -18.88
C HIS A 131 11.93 -15.48 -19.66
N ALA A 132 11.28 -14.32 -19.60
CA ALA A 132 11.71 -13.09 -20.27
C ALA A 132 12.57 -12.18 -19.38
N ARG A 133 12.85 -12.61 -18.14
CA ARG A 133 13.98 -12.04 -17.39
C ARG A 133 15.23 -12.25 -18.26
N PRO A 134 15.91 -11.19 -18.74
CA PRO A 134 17.29 -11.37 -19.11
C PRO A 134 17.98 -11.98 -17.89
N SER A 135 18.82 -12.99 -18.11
CA SER A 135 19.76 -13.47 -17.09
C SER A 135 20.78 -12.36 -16.86
N ALA A 136 20.34 -11.26 -16.25
CA ALA A 136 21.21 -10.43 -15.48
C ALA A 136 21.58 -11.33 -14.32
N ALA A 137 22.79 -11.88 -14.37
CA ALA A 137 23.46 -12.31 -13.17
C ALA A 137 23.18 -11.20 -12.15
N PRO A 138 22.64 -11.51 -10.95
CA PRO A 138 22.62 -10.50 -9.91
C PRO A 138 24.05 -9.98 -9.89
N VAL A 139 24.23 -8.69 -10.11
CA VAL A 139 25.43 -8.04 -9.61
C VAL A 139 25.22 -8.09 -8.11
N LEU A 140 25.52 -9.27 -7.56
CA LEU A 140 26.10 -9.40 -6.26
C LEU A 140 27.23 -8.37 -6.35
N ALA A 141 26.97 -7.18 -5.81
CA ALA A 141 28.01 -6.51 -5.06
C ALA A 141 28.67 -7.66 -4.32
N SER A 142 29.94 -7.92 -4.63
CA SER A 142 30.75 -8.87 -3.91
C SER A 142 30.65 -8.46 -2.46
N VAL A 143 29.68 -9.03 -1.75
CA VAL A 143 29.62 -8.99 -0.31
C VAL A 143 30.91 -9.67 0.07
N PRO A 144 31.88 -8.97 0.67
CA PRO A 144 33.08 -9.63 1.13
C PRO A 144 32.61 -10.79 2.01
N GLY A 145 32.90 -12.02 1.56
CA GLY A 145 32.60 -13.22 2.32
C GLY A 145 33.17 -13.03 3.72
N GLY A 146 32.32 -13.16 4.73
CA GLY A 146 32.75 -13.09 6.12
C GLY A 146 32.84 -11.69 6.75
N ALA A 147 32.16 -10.67 6.22
CA ALA A 147 31.86 -9.51 7.05
C ALA A 147 30.89 -9.96 8.16
N SER A 148 31.46 -10.26 9.34
CA SER A 148 30.76 -10.38 10.61
C SER A 148 29.63 -9.36 10.64
N ARG A 149 28.44 -9.84 11.02
CA ARG A 149 27.20 -9.07 11.21
C ARG A 149 27.50 -7.91 12.16
N ALA A 150 28.06 -6.83 11.63
CA ALA A 150 28.44 -5.68 12.42
C ALA A 150 27.12 -5.13 12.95
N ALA A 151 26.91 -5.30 14.25
CA ALA A 151 25.83 -4.62 14.94
C ALA A 151 25.94 -3.15 14.54
N VAL A 152 24.83 -2.57 14.05
CA VAL A 152 24.73 -1.13 13.90
C VAL A 152 25.15 -0.57 15.25
N THR A 153 26.34 0.03 15.30
CA THR A 153 26.88 0.55 16.55
C THR A 153 25.98 1.72 16.88
N VAL A 154 25.07 1.51 17.84
CA VAL A 154 24.11 2.52 18.25
C VAL A 154 24.92 3.67 18.81
N PRO A 155 24.94 4.85 18.16
CA PRO A 155 25.55 6.00 18.79
C PRO A 155 24.77 6.26 20.08
N SER A 156 25.47 6.27 21.22
CA SER A 156 24.86 6.65 22.49
C SER A 156 24.24 8.04 22.32
N ARG A 157 23.21 8.35 23.12
CA ARG A 157 22.56 9.67 23.11
C ARG A 157 23.58 10.69 23.64
N ALA A 158 24.49 11.13 22.78
CA ALA A 158 25.48 12.15 23.10
C ALA A 158 24.77 13.51 22.99
N GLY A 159 24.64 14.21 24.12
CA GLY A 159 24.06 15.55 24.19
C GLY A 159 22.87 15.68 25.14
N LEU A 160 22.44 16.93 25.35
CA LEU A 160 21.28 17.28 26.16
C LEU A 160 19.99 16.98 25.36
N ALA A 161 19.23 15.95 25.77
CA ALA A 161 17.89 15.75 25.22
C ALA A 161 16.95 16.82 25.81
N PRO A 162 16.22 17.59 24.98
CA PRO A 162 15.29 18.59 25.50
C PRO A 162 14.13 17.91 26.22
N ALA A 163 13.62 18.54 27.28
CA ALA A 163 12.50 18.01 28.08
C ALA A 163 11.19 17.91 27.27
N SER A 164 11.04 18.70 26.22
CA SER A 164 9.94 18.68 25.26
C SER A 164 10.46 19.06 23.87
N VAL A 165 9.72 18.70 22.82
CA VAL A 165 10.05 19.08 21.44
C VAL A 165 9.12 20.20 20.98
N TRP A 166 9.64 21.40 20.76
CA TRP A 166 8.91 22.55 20.22
C TRP A 166 9.35 22.93 18.80
N LEU A 167 8.45 23.59 18.07
CA LEU A 167 8.68 24.17 16.75
C LEU A 167 9.64 25.36 16.86
N VAL A 168 10.72 25.34 16.10
CA VAL A 168 11.75 26.40 16.05
C VAL A 168 11.51 27.32 14.87
N GLU A 169 11.18 26.75 13.72
CA GLU A 169 11.00 27.51 12.49
C GLU A 169 9.90 26.86 11.64
N MET A 170 9.08 27.69 11.02
CA MET A 170 8.11 27.29 10.00
C MET A 170 8.37 28.10 8.73
N GLY A 171 8.78 27.40 7.68
CA GLY A 171 9.05 27.98 6.37
C GLY A 171 7.99 27.61 5.33
N ALA A 172 8.19 28.07 4.10
CA ALA A 172 7.34 27.69 2.97
C ALA A 172 7.57 26.21 2.61
N GLY A 173 6.70 25.33 3.14
CA GLY A 173 6.72 23.90 2.87
C GLY A 173 7.61 23.06 3.78
N TYR A 174 8.07 23.61 4.92
CA TYR A 174 8.82 22.84 5.92
C TYR A 174 8.65 23.37 7.34
N GLU A 175 8.99 22.51 8.30
CA GLU A 175 9.08 22.80 9.73
C GLU A 175 10.43 22.34 10.28
N VAL A 176 10.99 23.06 11.25
CA VAL A 176 12.19 22.68 12.00
C VAL A 176 11.88 22.68 13.49
N TYR A 177 12.32 21.64 14.19
CA TYR A 177 12.06 21.43 15.61
C TYR A 177 13.36 21.43 16.43
N SER A 178 13.20 21.71 17.73
CA SER A 178 14.28 21.84 18.72
C SER A 178 15.20 20.63 18.87
N ASN A 179 14.75 19.44 18.48
CA ASN A 179 15.58 18.22 18.46
C ASN A 179 16.32 17.99 17.13
N GLY A 180 16.38 19.01 16.27
CA GLY A 180 17.02 18.96 14.95
C GLY A 180 16.19 18.27 13.87
N LEU A 181 14.96 17.84 14.17
CA LEU A 181 14.05 17.29 13.17
C LEU A 181 13.64 18.39 12.19
N ARG A 182 13.76 18.09 10.90
CA ARG A 182 13.17 18.88 9.81
C ARG A 182 12.13 18.03 9.10
N ILE A 183 10.93 18.58 8.95
CA ILE A 183 9.81 17.94 8.25
C ILE A 183 9.51 18.73 6.98
N GLU A 184 9.49 18.05 5.84
CA GLU A 184 9.05 18.60 4.56
C GLU A 184 7.54 18.36 4.39
N ASN A 185 6.77 19.43 4.16
CA ASN A 185 5.31 19.41 4.06
C ASN A 185 4.81 19.48 2.61
N ALA A 186 5.71 19.50 1.62
CA ALA A 186 5.34 19.65 0.20
C ALA A 186 4.44 18.52 -0.35
N TYR A 187 4.32 17.39 0.36
CA TYR A 187 3.49 16.24 -0.02
C TYR A 187 2.27 16.05 0.89
N GLU A 188 2.05 16.94 1.84
CA GLU A 188 0.99 16.83 2.84
C GLU A 188 -0.40 16.87 2.18
N VAL A 189 -1.24 15.91 2.57
CA VAL A 189 -2.66 15.85 2.21
C VAL A 189 -3.50 15.42 3.41
N ALA A 190 -4.75 15.87 3.45
CA ALA A 190 -5.72 15.37 4.41
C ALA A 190 -6.11 13.90 4.12
N GLY A 191 -6.14 13.11 5.19
CA GLY A 191 -6.68 11.76 5.25
C GLY A 191 -8.18 11.73 5.55
N GLU A 192 -8.68 10.54 5.91
CA GLU A 192 -10.03 10.42 6.47
C GLU A 192 -10.03 10.84 7.95
N PRO A 193 -11.14 11.35 8.52
CA PRO A 193 -11.19 11.68 9.94
C PRO A 193 -10.79 10.51 10.84
N ARG A 194 -9.94 10.76 11.82
CA ARG A 194 -9.48 9.75 12.77
C ARG A 194 -10.57 9.46 13.80
N ARG A 195 -11.08 8.22 13.83
CA ARG A 195 -12.04 7.73 14.83
C ARG A 195 -11.76 6.25 15.12
N PHE A 196 -11.64 5.88 16.38
CA PHE A 196 -11.49 4.48 16.80
C PHE A 196 -11.98 4.30 18.24
N ARG A 197 -12.15 3.03 18.66
CA ARG A 197 -12.49 2.66 20.04
C ARG A 197 -11.57 1.52 20.47
N ALA A 198 -11.03 1.60 21.67
CA ALA A 198 -10.38 0.45 22.29
C ALA A 198 -11.46 -0.53 22.82
N VAL A 199 -11.14 -1.82 22.82
CA VAL A 199 -11.95 -2.85 23.46
C VAL A 199 -11.26 -3.27 24.75
N ASN A 200 -11.96 -3.25 25.87
CA ASN A 200 -11.43 -3.77 27.12
C ASN A 200 -11.30 -5.30 27.03
N ARG A 201 -10.10 -5.81 27.25
CA ARG A 201 -9.74 -7.22 27.14
C ARG A 201 -10.60 -8.13 28.03
N THR A 202 -10.90 -7.68 29.24
CA THR A 202 -11.55 -8.49 30.28
C THR A 202 -13.06 -8.48 30.13
N THR A 203 -13.66 -7.32 29.84
CA THR A 203 -15.12 -7.16 29.76
C THR A 203 -15.66 -7.28 28.34
N GLY A 204 -14.81 -7.13 27.31
CA GLY A 204 -15.21 -7.01 25.91
C GLY A 204 -15.94 -5.70 25.59
N GLN A 205 -16.05 -4.77 26.55
CA GLN A 205 -16.74 -3.50 26.34
C GLN A 205 -15.90 -2.54 25.50
N ARG A 206 -16.55 -1.84 24.58
CA ARG A 206 -15.93 -0.78 23.79
C ARG A 206 -15.89 0.50 24.61
N GLY A 207 -14.73 1.15 24.62
CA GLY A 207 -14.59 2.49 25.18
C GLY A 207 -15.24 3.57 24.31
N ASP A 208 -15.01 4.81 24.73
CA ASP A 208 -15.44 6.00 24.00
C ASP A 208 -14.71 6.13 22.65
N THR A 209 -15.36 6.82 21.70
CA THR A 209 -14.74 7.18 20.42
C THR A 209 -13.57 8.14 20.67
N GLN A 210 -12.39 7.75 20.21
CA GLN A 210 -11.17 8.54 20.28
C GLN A 210 -10.78 9.06 18.90
N THR A 211 -10.20 10.27 18.88
CA THR A 211 -9.74 10.93 17.66
C THR A 211 -8.25 11.28 17.70
N ARG A 212 -7.59 11.14 18.85
CA ARG A 212 -6.15 11.38 19.01
C ARG A 212 -5.38 10.07 18.79
N PRO A 213 -4.27 10.07 18.04
CA PRO A 213 -3.44 8.87 17.91
C PRO A 213 -2.86 8.46 19.26
N VAL A 214 -2.77 7.15 19.49
CA VAL A 214 -2.26 6.55 20.74
C VAL A 214 -0.95 5.80 20.54
N GLY A 215 -0.46 5.67 19.30
CA GLY A 215 0.72 4.88 18.97
C GLY A 215 1.41 5.29 17.67
N ILE A 216 2.62 4.76 17.48
CA ILE A 216 3.41 4.89 16.25
C ILE A 216 3.63 3.48 15.69
N LEU A 217 3.33 3.30 14.41
CA LEU A 217 3.57 2.06 13.70
C LEU A 217 4.66 2.28 12.66
N PHE A 218 5.81 1.63 12.82
CA PHE A 218 6.93 1.71 11.89
C PHE A 218 6.82 0.68 10.77
N HIS A 219 7.14 1.11 9.55
CA HIS A 219 7.03 0.33 8.32
C HIS A 219 8.35 0.36 7.54
N THR A 220 8.54 -0.61 6.66
CA THR A 220 9.33 -0.36 5.45
C THR A 220 8.40 -0.01 4.29
N SER A 221 8.89 0.73 3.29
CA SER A 221 8.09 1.03 2.10
C SER A 221 8.00 -0.13 1.10
N GLU A 222 8.80 -1.18 1.29
CA GLU A 222 8.95 -2.31 0.35
C GLU A 222 9.23 -1.87 -1.09
N SER A 223 9.90 -0.74 -1.27
CA SER A 223 10.21 -0.16 -2.57
C SER A 223 11.53 -0.67 -3.12
N ASP A 224 11.74 -0.52 -4.43
CA ASP A 224 13.06 -0.76 -5.03
C ASP A 224 14.11 0.15 -4.38
N VAL A 225 15.22 -0.44 -3.93
CA VAL A 225 16.33 0.26 -3.29
C VAL A 225 17.54 0.24 -4.22
N TRP A 226 18.04 1.43 -4.56
CA TRP A 226 19.27 1.60 -5.35
C TRP A 226 20.51 1.71 -4.45
N PRO A 227 21.72 1.39 -4.96
CA PRO A 227 22.96 1.60 -4.23
C PRO A 227 23.10 3.05 -3.77
N LEU A 228 23.56 3.25 -2.53
CA LEU A 228 23.77 4.58 -1.95
C LEU A 228 25.14 5.12 -2.39
N GLU A 229 25.27 5.38 -3.68
CA GLU A 229 26.50 5.88 -4.32
C GLU A 229 26.20 7.12 -5.16
N ALA A 230 27.17 8.02 -5.28
CA ALA A 230 26.99 9.28 -6.00
C ALA A 230 26.58 9.10 -7.48
N SER A 231 27.00 8.00 -8.11
CA SER A 231 26.63 7.61 -9.48
C SER A 231 25.12 7.37 -9.65
N TYR A 232 24.40 7.06 -8.56
CA TYR A 232 22.95 6.81 -8.56
C TYR A 232 22.14 8.01 -8.07
N ASN A 233 22.75 9.18 -7.83
CA ASN A 233 22.08 10.33 -7.21
C ASN A 233 20.75 10.72 -7.88
N GLU A 234 20.72 10.83 -9.21
CA GLU A 234 19.48 11.15 -9.94
C GLU A 234 18.43 10.05 -9.78
N THR A 235 18.87 8.80 -9.88
CA THR A 235 17.97 7.63 -9.76
C THR A 235 17.37 7.53 -8.37
N LEU A 236 18.17 7.74 -7.31
CA LEU A 236 17.72 7.78 -5.91
C LEU A 236 16.69 8.88 -5.71
N ARG A 237 16.97 10.10 -6.20
CA ARG A 237 16.02 11.22 -6.10
C ARG A 237 14.71 10.94 -6.83
N ASP A 238 14.79 10.41 -8.05
CA ASP A 238 13.63 10.11 -8.88
C ASP A 238 12.81 8.93 -8.34
N SER A 239 13.45 7.91 -7.74
CA SER A 239 12.75 6.82 -7.06
C SER A 239 12.00 7.34 -5.84
N THR A 240 12.66 8.10 -4.96
CA THR A 240 12.03 8.69 -3.77
C THR A 240 10.85 9.58 -4.16
N GLN A 241 11.00 10.45 -5.16
CA GLN A 241 9.88 11.32 -5.59
C GLN A 241 8.70 10.54 -6.19
N ARG A 242 8.96 9.46 -6.95
CA ARG A 242 7.89 8.59 -7.46
C ARG A 242 7.17 7.88 -6.32
N LEU A 243 7.92 7.40 -5.34
CA LEU A 243 7.40 6.77 -4.15
C LEU A 243 6.54 7.74 -3.33
N LEU A 244 7.01 8.96 -3.07
CA LEU A 244 6.24 9.99 -2.38
C LEU A 244 4.94 10.33 -3.10
N ARG A 245 4.94 10.47 -4.44
CA ARG A 245 3.71 10.68 -5.22
C ARG A 245 2.74 9.49 -5.11
N TYR A 246 3.26 8.27 -5.08
CA TYR A 246 2.43 7.08 -4.90
C TYR A 246 1.81 7.01 -3.50
N VAL A 247 2.64 7.22 -2.47
CA VAL A 247 2.25 7.24 -1.06
C VAL A 247 1.20 8.33 -0.82
N GLN A 248 1.42 9.54 -1.32
CA GLN A 248 0.47 10.67 -1.27
C GLN A 248 -0.86 10.34 -1.95
N ARG A 249 -0.83 9.86 -3.20
CA ARG A 249 -2.05 9.56 -3.97
C ARG A 249 -2.94 8.54 -3.25
N ASN A 250 -2.33 7.57 -2.56
CA ASN A 250 -3.04 6.50 -1.87
C ASN A 250 -3.24 6.79 -0.37
N ARG A 251 -2.83 7.98 0.11
CA ARG A 251 -2.86 8.39 1.52
C ARG A 251 -2.22 7.36 2.43
N LEU A 252 -1.08 6.81 2.01
CA LEU A 252 -0.33 5.83 2.78
C LEU A 252 0.59 6.56 3.76
N TYR A 253 0.66 6.06 4.99
CA TYR A 253 1.50 6.59 6.07
C TYR A 253 1.27 8.07 6.42
N ASN A 254 1.58 8.45 7.65
CA ASN A 254 1.64 9.86 8.02
C ASN A 254 2.99 10.46 7.61
N TYR A 255 4.05 9.67 7.76
CA TYR A 255 5.42 10.08 7.50
C TYR A 255 6.19 9.08 6.64
N MET A 256 7.08 9.61 5.81
CA MET A 256 8.05 8.86 5.04
C MET A 256 9.47 9.40 5.30
N VAL A 257 10.40 8.50 5.62
CA VAL A 257 11.83 8.82 5.84
C VAL A 257 12.65 8.28 4.68
N ASP A 258 13.15 9.17 3.83
CA ASP A 258 13.94 8.79 2.66
C ASP A 258 15.34 8.27 3.03
N ARG A 259 16.06 7.72 2.06
CA ARG A 259 17.42 7.17 2.24
C ARG A 259 18.44 8.17 2.77
N PHE A 260 18.20 9.47 2.61
CA PHE A 260 19.08 10.56 3.05
C PHE A 260 18.66 11.15 4.40
N GLY A 261 17.66 10.57 5.07
CA GLY A 261 17.16 11.04 6.36
C GLY A 261 16.25 12.26 6.26
N ARG A 262 15.70 12.58 5.08
CA ARG A 262 14.66 13.61 4.96
C ARG A 262 13.33 13.01 5.39
N VAL A 263 12.63 13.74 6.23
CA VAL A 263 11.31 13.36 6.71
C VAL A 263 10.26 14.13 5.93
N TYR A 264 9.34 13.42 5.30
CA TYR A 264 8.21 13.97 4.57
C TYR A 264 6.93 13.69 5.33
N ARG A 265 6.16 14.73 5.65
CA ARG A 265 4.76 14.56 6.03
C ARG A 265 3.95 14.30 4.78
N VAL A 266 3.17 13.22 4.78
CA VAL A 266 2.35 12.82 3.63
C VAL A 266 0.88 12.88 3.98
N VAL A 267 0.46 12.31 5.10
CA VAL A 267 -0.91 12.46 5.62
C VAL A 267 -0.86 13.20 6.96
N GLU A 268 -1.67 14.24 7.09
CA GLU A 268 -1.84 15.03 8.32
C GLU A 268 -2.02 14.12 9.54
N GLU A 269 -1.39 14.46 10.66
CA GLU A 269 -1.36 13.63 11.87
C GLU A 269 -2.75 13.47 12.50
N GLU A 270 -3.54 14.54 12.42
CA GLU A 270 -4.91 14.67 12.90
C GLU A 270 -5.87 13.74 12.14
N THR A 271 -5.49 13.28 10.94
CA THR A 271 -6.28 12.40 10.09
C THR A 271 -5.66 11.01 9.98
N LYS A 272 -6.48 10.06 9.53
CA LYS A 272 -6.13 8.66 9.35
C LYS A 272 -5.41 8.47 8.03
N ALA A 273 -4.23 7.83 8.10
CA ALA A 273 -3.53 7.28 6.94
C ALA A 273 -3.86 5.79 6.75
N ASN A 274 -3.67 5.28 5.54
CA ASN A 274 -3.82 3.86 5.20
C ASN A 274 -2.46 3.17 5.33
N HIS A 275 -2.23 2.37 6.39
CA HIS A 275 -0.90 1.77 6.57
C HIS A 275 -0.87 0.43 7.31
N ALA A 276 -1.69 0.21 8.32
CA ALA A 276 -1.69 -0.97 9.17
C ALA A 276 -2.55 -2.13 8.63
N GLY A 277 -3.67 -1.82 7.97
CA GLY A 277 -4.66 -2.84 7.60
C GLY A 277 -5.17 -3.63 8.82
N HIS A 278 -5.46 -4.93 8.63
CA HIS A 278 -5.81 -5.80 9.75
C HIS A 278 -4.61 -6.01 10.67
N SER A 279 -4.76 -5.53 11.90
CA SER A 279 -3.66 -5.47 12.86
C SER A 279 -4.21 -5.47 14.28
N VAL A 280 -3.41 -6.00 15.21
CA VAL A 280 -3.76 -6.11 16.63
C VAL A 280 -2.61 -5.59 17.48
N TRP A 281 -2.93 -4.73 18.45
CA TRP A 281 -2.00 -4.36 19.52
C TRP A 281 -2.72 -4.09 20.83
N THR A 282 -1.98 -4.02 21.94
CA THR A 282 -2.55 -3.82 23.27
C THR A 282 -1.72 -2.89 24.16
N ARG A 283 -2.42 -2.24 25.10
CA ARG A 283 -1.83 -1.50 26.21
C ARG A 283 -2.63 -1.75 27.48
N GLY A 284 -2.04 -2.42 28.46
CA GLY A 284 -2.78 -2.87 29.64
C GLY A 284 -3.96 -3.76 29.22
N ASP A 285 -5.18 -3.37 29.62
CA ASP A 285 -6.42 -4.05 29.22
C ASP A 285 -7.04 -3.50 27.93
N ASP A 286 -6.48 -2.45 27.33
CA ASP A 286 -7.01 -1.92 26.07
C ASP A 286 -6.48 -2.72 24.88
N VAL A 287 -7.40 -3.18 24.04
CA VAL A 287 -7.14 -3.88 22.79
C VAL A 287 -7.52 -3.00 21.62
N TYR A 288 -6.58 -2.82 20.68
CA TYR A 288 -6.76 -2.05 19.47
C TYR A 288 -6.76 -2.98 18.26
N LEU A 289 -7.81 -2.87 17.44
CA LEU A 289 -7.94 -3.59 16.19
C LEU A 289 -7.92 -2.60 15.02
N SER A 290 -7.31 -3.00 13.90
CA SER A 290 -7.21 -2.18 12.68
C SER A 290 -6.54 -0.82 12.93
N LEU A 291 -5.23 -0.85 13.16
CA LEU A 291 -4.47 0.25 13.75
C LEU A 291 -4.36 1.53 12.91
N ASN A 292 -4.88 1.58 11.67
CA ASN A 292 -4.87 2.78 10.81
C ASN A 292 -5.35 4.04 11.56
N ALA A 293 -6.46 3.92 12.28
CA ALA A 293 -7.08 5.04 13.00
C ALA A 293 -6.48 5.26 14.39
N ALA A 294 -5.90 4.26 15.03
CA ALA A 294 -5.31 4.41 16.36
C ALA A 294 -3.84 4.88 16.33
N PHE A 295 -3.11 4.57 15.25
CA PHE A 295 -1.66 4.78 15.16
C PHE A 295 -1.30 5.77 14.06
N LEU A 296 -0.13 6.40 14.20
CA LEU A 296 0.54 7.14 13.14
C LEU A 296 1.46 6.19 12.37
N GLY A 297 1.37 6.17 11.05
CA GLY A 297 2.25 5.36 10.20
C GLY A 297 3.55 6.10 9.86
N VAL A 298 4.70 5.51 10.19
CA VAL A 298 6.03 6.02 9.82
C VAL A 298 6.73 4.99 8.95
N SER A 299 6.94 5.29 7.68
CA SER A 299 7.60 4.39 6.75
C SER A 299 9.05 4.81 6.48
N PHE A 300 9.96 3.86 6.44
CA PHE A 300 11.34 4.04 6.01
C PHE A 300 11.50 3.56 4.58
N GLU A 301 12.14 4.38 3.73
CA GLU A 301 12.52 3.96 2.37
C GLU A 301 13.56 2.85 2.43
N THR A 302 13.09 1.62 2.40
CA THR A 302 13.89 0.39 2.41
C THR A 302 13.00 -0.78 1.96
N ARG A 303 13.56 -1.99 1.92
CA ARG A 303 12.83 -3.21 1.58
C ARG A 303 13.11 -4.32 2.58
N TRP A 304 12.17 -5.24 2.72
CA TRP A 304 12.33 -6.50 3.44
C TRP A 304 12.78 -7.61 2.48
N GLU A 305 13.95 -8.18 2.74
CA GLU A 305 14.53 -9.24 1.91
C GLU A 305 15.22 -10.28 2.79
N GLY A 306 14.99 -11.57 2.50
CA GLY A 306 15.65 -12.66 3.23
C GLY A 306 15.37 -12.68 4.74
N GLY A 307 14.15 -12.30 5.16
CA GLY A 307 13.75 -12.33 6.57
C GLY A 307 14.25 -11.17 7.42
N HIS A 308 14.74 -10.09 6.80
CA HIS A 308 15.15 -8.87 7.49
C HIS A 308 14.95 -7.64 6.60
N ALA A 309 14.83 -6.46 7.20
CA ALA A 309 14.89 -5.22 6.45
C ALA A 309 16.33 -5.02 5.97
N LEU A 310 16.52 -4.55 4.73
CA LEU A 310 17.82 -4.01 4.34
C LEU A 310 18.22 -2.93 5.35
N PRO A 311 19.51 -2.86 5.72
CA PRO A 311 19.98 -1.86 6.68
C PRO A 311 19.54 -0.46 6.28
N ILE A 312 18.85 0.23 7.19
CA ILE A 312 18.57 1.65 7.05
C ILE A 312 19.86 2.44 7.19
N THR A 313 19.93 3.59 6.52
CA THR A 313 21.12 4.45 6.60
C THR A 313 21.24 5.10 7.98
N GLN A 314 22.44 5.57 8.34
CA GLN A 314 22.65 6.36 9.55
C GLN A 314 21.75 7.61 9.59
N ALA A 315 21.53 8.23 8.43
CA ALA A 315 20.68 9.41 8.31
C ALA A 315 19.21 9.06 8.57
N GLN A 316 18.71 7.95 8.01
CA GLN A 316 17.37 7.41 8.30
C GLN A 316 17.20 7.12 9.78
N PHE A 317 18.19 6.48 10.40
CA PHE A 317 18.17 6.16 11.82
C PHE A 317 18.02 7.43 12.69
N LEU A 318 18.87 8.44 12.47
CA LEU A 318 18.82 9.69 13.23
C LEU A 318 17.50 10.45 13.01
N ALA A 319 17.05 10.56 11.77
CA ALA A 319 15.81 11.23 11.42
C ALA A 319 14.58 10.53 12.01
N GLY A 320 14.52 9.20 11.89
CA GLY A 320 13.45 8.38 12.46
C GLY A 320 13.38 8.50 13.99
N ARG A 321 14.54 8.56 14.66
CA ARG A 321 14.62 8.77 16.10
C ARG A 321 14.06 10.15 16.50
N SER A 322 14.54 11.22 15.86
CA SER A 322 14.04 12.58 16.15
C SER A 322 12.56 12.74 15.83
N LEU A 323 12.07 12.09 14.77
CA LEU A 323 10.64 12.04 14.44
C LEU A 323 9.84 11.32 15.54
N SER A 324 10.33 10.19 16.02
CA SER A 324 9.67 9.44 17.10
C SER A 324 9.59 10.25 18.39
N ASP A 325 10.68 10.94 18.76
CA ASP A 325 10.70 11.83 19.94
C ASP A 325 9.68 12.98 19.79
N TYR A 326 9.60 13.62 18.61
CA TYR A 326 8.61 14.66 18.30
C TYR A 326 7.17 14.15 18.42
N LEU A 327 6.83 13.03 17.75
CA LEU A 327 5.47 12.49 17.74
C LEU A 327 5.02 12.06 19.14
N ARG A 328 5.92 11.44 19.91
CA ARG A 328 5.65 11.08 21.30
C ARG A 328 5.43 12.31 22.18
N SER A 329 6.26 13.34 22.04
CA SER A 329 6.11 14.60 22.78
C SER A 329 4.81 15.33 22.43
N ARG A 330 4.41 15.36 21.15
CA ARG A 330 3.22 16.09 20.67
C ARG A 330 1.92 15.42 21.07
N TRP A 331 1.87 14.09 20.98
CA TRP A 331 0.64 13.32 21.15
C TRP A 331 0.53 12.61 22.50
N ASP A 332 1.56 12.71 23.35
CA ASP A 332 1.69 11.94 24.59
C ASP A 332 1.64 10.42 24.34
N ILE A 333 2.35 9.98 23.29
CA ILE A 333 2.40 8.56 22.92
C ILE A 333 3.40 7.83 23.83
N ALA A 334 2.89 6.84 24.53
CA ALA A 334 3.68 5.98 25.39
C ALA A 334 4.68 5.14 24.58
N ALA A 335 5.85 4.86 25.18
CA ALA A 335 6.92 4.13 24.49
C ALA A 335 6.50 2.70 24.09
N ASP A 336 5.64 2.07 24.89
CA ASP A 336 5.09 0.73 24.66
C ASP A 336 4.05 0.67 23.53
N MET A 337 3.61 1.83 23.04
CA MET A 337 2.74 2.02 21.87
C MET A 337 3.50 2.40 20.60
N CYS A 338 4.83 2.38 20.64
CA CYS A 338 5.68 2.51 19.46
C CYS A 338 6.12 1.11 19.03
N VAL A 339 5.60 0.63 17.90
CA VAL A 339 5.74 -0.75 17.44
C VAL A 339 5.97 -0.79 15.94
N VAL A 340 6.27 -1.97 15.39
CA VAL A 340 6.44 -2.12 13.93
C VAL A 340 5.33 -2.97 13.33
N HIS A 341 5.09 -2.80 12.03
CA HIS A 341 3.97 -3.45 11.35
C HIS A 341 4.01 -4.97 11.44
N GLY A 342 5.17 -5.59 11.20
CA GLY A 342 5.32 -7.04 11.22
C GLY A 342 4.97 -7.73 12.54
N LEU A 343 5.00 -7.02 13.68
CA LEU A 343 4.54 -7.58 14.96
C LEU A 343 3.01 -7.51 15.15
N THR A 344 2.34 -6.64 14.41
CA THR A 344 0.92 -6.35 14.59
C THR A 344 0.04 -6.93 13.49
N SER A 345 0.62 -7.19 12.31
CA SER A 345 -0.12 -7.57 11.10
C SER A 345 -0.68 -8.98 11.19
N VAL A 346 -1.97 -9.11 10.87
CA VAL A 346 -2.69 -10.39 10.92
C VAL A 346 -3.51 -10.64 9.66
N ASN A 347 -3.78 -11.91 9.38
CA ASN A 347 -4.74 -12.37 8.39
C ASN A 347 -5.99 -12.90 9.12
N PRO A 348 -7.09 -12.13 9.17
CA PRO A 348 -8.33 -12.54 9.83
C PRO A 348 -8.92 -13.83 9.28
N LYS A 349 -8.82 -14.08 7.98
CA LYS A 349 -9.47 -15.21 7.32
C LYS A 349 -8.83 -16.55 7.64
N LYS A 350 -7.52 -16.53 7.89
CA LYS A 350 -6.74 -17.73 8.24
C LYS A 350 -6.37 -17.78 9.72
N HIS A 351 -6.69 -16.73 10.48
CA HIS A 351 -6.23 -16.51 11.85
C HIS A 351 -4.72 -16.70 12.01
N LEU A 352 -3.95 -16.11 11.08
CA LEU A 352 -2.48 -16.17 11.08
C LEU A 352 -1.86 -14.80 11.33
N ILE A 353 -0.78 -14.73 12.08
CA ILE A 353 0.09 -13.56 12.16
C ILE A 353 0.99 -13.46 10.93
N GLY A 354 1.67 -12.32 10.75
CA GLY A 354 2.68 -12.17 9.70
C GLY A 354 2.09 -12.05 8.30
N HIS A 355 0.88 -11.45 8.18
CA HIS A 355 0.33 -11.13 6.86
C HIS A 355 1.24 -10.15 6.11
N HIS A 356 1.78 -9.18 6.84
CA HIS A 356 2.97 -8.42 6.49
C HIS A 356 4.05 -8.72 7.54
N VAL A 357 5.30 -8.76 7.10
CA VAL A 357 6.46 -9.17 7.91
C VAL A 357 7.55 -8.09 7.95
N ASP A 358 7.28 -6.91 7.41
CA ASP A 358 8.21 -5.81 7.44
C ASP A 358 8.51 -5.43 8.90
N TRP A 359 9.79 -5.30 9.21
CA TRP A 359 10.29 -5.14 10.57
C TRP A 359 9.86 -6.24 11.57
N ALA A 360 9.43 -7.43 11.14
CA ALA A 360 9.17 -8.55 12.07
C ALA A 360 10.44 -9.01 12.83
N ARG A 361 11.61 -8.50 12.45
CA ARG A 361 12.90 -8.58 13.13
C ARG A 361 13.79 -7.39 12.78
N GLY A 362 14.68 -7.01 13.68
CA GLY A 362 15.81 -6.13 13.37
C GLY A 362 15.52 -4.63 13.44
N PHE A 363 14.31 -4.22 13.82
CA PHE A 363 14.05 -2.82 14.16
C PHE A 363 14.80 -2.46 15.45
N PRO A 364 15.57 -1.36 15.48
CA PRO A 364 16.46 -1.07 16.60
C PRO A 364 15.74 -0.29 17.71
N PHE A 365 14.79 -0.92 18.41
CA PHE A 365 13.97 -0.28 19.46
C PHE A 365 14.80 0.45 20.52
N GLU A 366 15.79 -0.22 21.10
CA GLU A 366 16.65 0.37 22.15
C GLU A 366 17.36 1.65 21.66
N ALA A 367 17.82 1.63 20.41
CA ALA A 367 18.50 2.76 19.79
C ALA A 367 17.56 3.96 19.56
N PHE A 368 16.26 3.70 19.40
CA PHE A 368 15.20 4.70 19.39
C PHE A 368 14.77 5.13 20.81
N GLY A 369 15.34 4.55 21.87
CA GLY A 369 14.91 4.79 23.25
C GLY A 369 13.53 4.20 23.55
N LEU A 370 13.20 3.08 22.89
CA LEU A 370 11.93 2.36 22.99
C LEU A 370 12.15 0.98 23.62
N PRO A 371 11.15 0.43 24.31
CA PRO A 371 11.21 -0.94 24.80
C PRO A 371 11.29 -1.94 23.65
N ASP A 372 12.01 -3.05 23.87
CA ASP A 372 12.06 -4.14 22.89
C ASP A 372 10.70 -4.83 22.78
N GLN A 373 9.98 -4.54 21.69
CA GLN A 373 8.67 -5.13 21.45
C GLN A 373 8.75 -6.60 20.99
N TYR A 374 9.93 -7.08 20.53
CA TYR A 374 10.11 -8.47 20.12
C TYR A 374 10.06 -9.45 21.30
N SER A 375 10.27 -8.99 22.53
CA SER A 375 10.20 -9.83 23.72
C SER A 375 8.79 -9.91 24.32
N ARG A 376 7.90 -8.97 23.97
CA ARG A 376 6.53 -8.94 24.51
C ARG A 376 5.64 -10.01 23.87
N PRO A 377 4.79 -10.70 24.66
CA PRO A 377 3.83 -11.66 24.13
C PRO A 377 3.00 -11.06 22.99
N ALA A 378 3.00 -11.71 21.82
CA ALA A 378 2.27 -11.22 20.65
C ALA A 378 0.75 -11.23 20.93
N PRO A 379 0.06 -10.07 20.93
CA PRO A 379 -1.34 -10.04 21.36
C PRO A 379 -2.30 -10.85 20.49
N ALA A 380 -2.04 -10.93 19.18
CA ALA A 380 -2.85 -11.76 18.28
C ALA A 380 -2.80 -13.25 18.65
N VAL A 381 -1.64 -13.74 19.08
CA VAL A 381 -1.47 -15.13 19.54
C VAL A 381 -2.05 -15.28 20.94
N ALA A 382 -1.63 -14.42 21.86
CA ALA A 382 -1.94 -14.53 23.29
C ALA A 382 -3.41 -14.25 23.63
N LEU A 383 -4.12 -13.42 22.88
CA LEU A 383 -5.53 -13.09 23.15
C LEU A 383 -6.48 -13.79 22.19
N PHE A 384 -6.09 -13.88 20.92
CA PHE A 384 -6.98 -14.32 19.86
C PHE A 384 -6.61 -15.69 19.28
N GLY A 385 -5.57 -16.35 19.80
CA GLY A 385 -5.19 -17.69 19.38
C GLY A 385 -4.74 -17.76 17.92
N PHE A 386 -4.23 -16.65 17.35
CA PHE A 386 -3.68 -16.65 16.00
C PHE A 386 -2.45 -17.56 15.93
N GLY A 387 -2.29 -18.27 14.82
CA GLY A 387 -1.12 -19.12 14.54
C GLY A 387 -0.15 -18.45 13.58
N TYR A 388 0.82 -19.22 13.09
CA TYR A 388 1.67 -18.90 11.95
C TYR A 388 1.86 -20.17 11.11
N ASP A 389 2.20 -20.03 9.84
CA ASP A 389 2.35 -21.15 8.90
C ASP A 389 3.79 -21.37 8.44
N ASP A 390 3.98 -22.39 7.60
CA ASP A 390 5.31 -22.72 7.04
C ASP A 390 5.87 -21.60 6.17
N ASP A 391 5.02 -20.80 5.52
CA ASP A 391 5.48 -19.68 4.69
C ASP A 391 6.06 -18.56 5.57
N PHE A 392 5.41 -18.27 6.70
CA PHE A 392 5.98 -17.41 7.73
C PHE A 392 7.33 -17.93 8.22
N LEU A 393 7.44 -19.23 8.52
CA LEU A 393 8.70 -19.82 9.00
C LEU A 393 9.80 -19.85 7.94
N LYS A 394 9.48 -20.03 6.65
CA LYS A 394 10.46 -19.92 5.56
C LYS A 394 11.08 -18.54 5.49
N VAL A 395 10.32 -17.49 5.78
CA VAL A 395 10.80 -16.11 5.76
C VAL A 395 11.55 -15.76 7.05
N MET A 396 10.99 -16.12 8.21
CA MET A 396 11.52 -15.69 9.52
C MET A 396 12.59 -16.63 10.09
N GLY A 397 12.65 -17.87 9.61
CA GLY A 397 13.42 -18.98 10.19
C GLY A 397 12.78 -19.50 11.48
N GLU A 398 12.56 -18.61 12.44
CA GLU A 398 11.89 -18.90 13.70
C GLU A 398 10.94 -17.74 14.09
N PRO A 399 9.86 -18.00 14.84
CA PRO A 399 9.05 -16.92 15.41
C PRO A 399 9.86 -16.10 16.40
N TRP A 400 9.60 -14.80 16.52
CA TRP A 400 10.26 -13.96 17.51
C TRP A 400 9.89 -14.37 18.95
N ALA A 401 10.68 -13.91 19.93
CA ALA A 401 10.57 -14.35 21.33
C ALA A 401 9.15 -14.18 21.90
N GLY A 402 8.51 -13.05 21.62
CA GLY A 402 7.14 -12.75 22.01
C GLY A 402 6.07 -13.70 21.45
N VAL A 403 6.25 -14.24 20.24
CA VAL A 403 5.34 -15.27 19.71
C VAL A 403 5.54 -16.57 20.48
N ARG A 404 6.78 -17.00 20.68
CA ARG A 404 7.07 -18.23 21.44
C ARG A 404 6.55 -18.14 22.86
N GLU A 405 6.63 -16.98 23.49
CA GLU A 405 6.07 -16.77 24.82
C GLU A 405 4.53 -16.86 24.82
N ALA A 406 3.88 -16.22 23.85
CA ALA A 406 2.42 -16.31 23.71
C ALA A 406 1.94 -17.75 23.45
N GLU A 407 2.68 -18.52 22.64
CA GLU A 407 2.43 -19.95 22.41
C GLU A 407 2.55 -20.78 23.69
N ARG A 408 3.59 -20.55 24.49
CA ARG A 408 3.77 -21.22 25.79
C ARG A 408 2.61 -20.90 26.74
N ALA A 409 2.27 -19.62 26.89
CA ALA A 409 1.18 -19.20 27.76
C ALA A 409 -0.16 -19.82 27.34
N LEU A 410 -0.44 -19.89 26.04
CA LEU A 410 -1.62 -20.54 25.49
C LEU A 410 -1.65 -22.05 25.82
N ALA A 411 -0.51 -22.73 25.69
CA ALA A 411 -0.40 -24.16 26.02
C ALA A 411 -0.59 -24.44 27.51
N GLU A 412 -0.02 -23.61 28.38
CA GLU A 412 -0.19 -23.71 29.84
C GLU A 412 -1.63 -23.47 30.26
N GLU A 413 -2.31 -22.50 29.66
CA GLU A 413 -3.72 -22.21 29.93
C GLU A 413 -4.63 -23.35 29.49
N ALA A 414 -4.41 -23.89 28.29
CA ALA A 414 -5.15 -25.05 27.80
C ALA A 414 -4.98 -26.26 28.73
N ALA A 415 -3.75 -26.53 29.18
CA ALA A 415 -3.45 -27.59 30.13
C ALA A 415 -4.15 -27.38 31.48
N LYS A 416 -4.11 -26.17 32.04
CA LYS A 416 -4.80 -25.82 33.30
C LYS A 416 -6.33 -25.97 33.18
N ALA A 417 -6.88 -25.68 32.01
CA ALA A 417 -8.31 -25.82 31.73
C ALA A 417 -8.74 -27.25 31.35
N GLY A 418 -7.81 -28.21 31.23
CA GLY A 418 -8.11 -29.57 30.77
C GLY A 418 -8.59 -29.63 29.32
N ARG A 419 -8.12 -28.71 28.47
CA ARG A 419 -8.53 -28.57 27.06
C ARG A 419 -7.34 -28.75 26.13
N SER A 420 -7.61 -29.07 24.86
CA SER A 420 -6.56 -28.98 23.83
C SER A 420 -6.24 -27.52 23.50
N VAL A 421 -5.03 -27.26 23.02
CA VAL A 421 -4.62 -25.93 22.56
C VAL A 421 -5.51 -25.47 21.39
N GLU A 422 -5.86 -26.39 20.51
CA GLU A 422 -6.70 -26.16 19.35
C GLU A 422 -8.12 -25.74 19.74
N ASP A 423 -8.69 -26.33 20.80
CA ASP A 423 -10.00 -25.93 21.32
C ASP A 423 -9.97 -24.51 21.87
N LEU A 424 -8.92 -24.15 22.61
CA LEU A 424 -8.75 -22.81 23.15
C LEU A 424 -8.51 -21.78 22.04
N ARG A 425 -7.74 -22.14 21.00
CA ARG A 425 -7.55 -21.29 19.82
C ARG A 425 -8.86 -20.99 19.13
N ARG A 426 -9.69 -22.01 18.85
CA ARG A 426 -10.97 -21.81 18.14
C ARG A 426 -11.89 -20.86 18.88
N GLU A 427 -11.97 -20.97 20.21
CA GLU A 427 -12.76 -20.04 21.03
C GLU A 427 -12.24 -18.59 20.92
N ARG A 428 -10.92 -18.41 21.04
CA ARG A 428 -10.29 -17.08 20.97
C ARG A 428 -10.36 -16.45 19.57
N GLN A 429 -10.32 -17.28 18.53
CA GLN A 429 -10.52 -16.84 17.15
C GLN A 429 -11.97 -16.38 16.93
N GLN A 430 -12.95 -17.11 17.47
CA GLN A 430 -14.36 -16.67 17.45
C GLN A 430 -14.58 -15.36 18.22
N LEU A 431 -13.83 -15.13 19.30
CA LEU A 431 -13.85 -13.85 20.01
C LEU A 431 -13.34 -12.71 19.11
N TYR A 432 -12.22 -12.92 18.41
CA TYR A 432 -11.68 -11.94 17.45
C TYR A 432 -12.69 -11.63 16.34
N ASP A 433 -13.27 -12.65 15.72
CA ASP A 433 -14.19 -12.49 14.59
C ASP A 433 -15.44 -11.68 14.99
N ARG A 434 -15.93 -11.91 16.22
CA ARG A 434 -17.03 -11.17 16.81
C ARG A 434 -16.66 -9.69 17.00
N TRP A 435 -15.52 -9.41 17.64
CA TRP A 435 -15.08 -8.03 17.87
C TRP A 435 -14.80 -7.28 16.58
N LEU A 436 -14.23 -7.96 15.57
CA LEU A 436 -13.98 -7.37 14.26
C LEU A 436 -15.29 -7.02 13.56
N THR A 437 -16.27 -7.93 13.57
CA THR A 437 -17.59 -7.72 12.95
C THR A 437 -18.35 -6.57 13.62
N GLU A 438 -18.40 -6.56 14.95
CA GLU A 438 -18.99 -5.47 15.71
C GLU A 438 -18.31 -4.11 15.40
N GLN A 439 -17.00 -4.10 15.14
CA GLN A 439 -16.30 -2.87 14.76
C GLN A 439 -16.68 -2.41 13.37
N SER A 440 -16.71 -3.33 12.39
CA SER A 440 -17.14 -3.00 11.03
C SER A 440 -18.56 -2.45 11.00
N LEU A 441 -19.49 -3.03 11.76
CA LEU A 441 -20.86 -2.53 11.87
C LEU A 441 -20.93 -1.14 12.52
N ALA A 442 -20.14 -0.87 13.55
CA ALA A 442 -20.08 0.44 14.19
C ALA A 442 -19.48 1.51 13.26
N ASP A 443 -18.46 1.15 12.48
CA ASP A 443 -17.82 2.03 11.50
C ASP A 443 -18.80 2.36 10.36
N GLU A 444 -19.54 1.38 9.84
CA GLU A 444 -20.59 1.57 8.84
C GLU A 444 -21.75 2.45 9.34
N ALA A 445 -22.19 2.24 10.58
CA ALA A 445 -23.22 3.07 11.20
C ALA A 445 -22.77 4.53 11.37
N THR A 446 -21.49 4.74 11.71
CA THR A 446 -20.91 6.08 11.84
C THR A 446 -20.75 6.75 10.47
N ALA A 447 -20.38 6.00 9.43
CA ALA A 447 -20.25 6.52 8.07
C ALA A 447 -21.60 6.87 7.41
N SER A 448 -22.70 6.23 7.83
CA SER A 448 -24.05 6.44 7.30
C SER A 448 -24.92 7.42 8.11
N GLY A 449 -24.48 7.82 9.31
CA GLY A 449 -25.17 8.81 10.13
C GLY A 449 -25.04 10.24 9.60
N PRO A 450 -26.01 11.14 9.92
CA PRO A 450 -25.88 12.56 9.58
C PRO A 450 -24.62 13.14 10.23
N ALA A 451 -23.85 13.91 9.45
CA ALA A 451 -22.65 14.56 9.94
C ALA A 451 -22.98 15.39 11.19
N GLU A 452 -22.41 14.98 12.33
CA GLU A 452 -22.56 15.69 13.58
C GLU A 452 -22.02 17.13 13.38
N PRO A 453 -22.78 18.18 13.75
CA PRO A 453 -22.36 19.55 13.50
C PRO A 453 -21.02 19.81 14.20
N ALA A 454 -20.06 20.34 13.43
CA ALA A 454 -18.75 20.67 13.93
C ALA A 454 -18.89 21.58 15.17
N LEU A 455 -18.32 21.15 16.30
CA LEU A 455 -18.23 21.99 17.49
C LEU A 455 -17.43 23.26 17.11
N PRO A 456 -17.90 24.45 17.51
CA PRO A 456 -17.18 25.69 17.25
C PRO A 456 -15.79 25.61 17.88
N GLY A 457 -14.76 25.89 17.08
CA GLY A 457 -13.37 25.89 17.52
C GLY A 457 -13.14 26.86 18.68
N PRO A 458 -12.08 26.65 19.49
CA PRO A 458 -11.77 27.54 20.59
C PRO A 458 -11.54 28.95 20.06
N ALA A 459 -12.29 29.91 20.58
CA ALA A 459 -12.06 31.33 20.32
C ALA A 459 -10.63 31.67 20.75
N GLY A 460 -9.83 32.17 19.80
CA GLY A 460 -8.48 32.63 20.07
C GLY A 460 -8.50 33.78 21.09
N GLY A 461 -7.73 33.60 22.16
CA GLY A 461 -7.33 34.64 23.11
C GLY A 461 -5.85 34.95 22.97
#